data_AF-A0A662YC59-F1
#
_entry.id   AF-A0A662YC59-F1
#
_cell.length_a   1.000
_cell.length_b   1.000
_cell.length_c   1.000
_cell.angle_alpha   90.00
_cell.angle_beta   90.00
_cell.angle_gamma   90.00
#
_symmetry.space_group_name_H-M   'P 1'
#
loop_
_entity.id
_entity.type
_entity.pdbx_description
1 polymer ?
#
loop_
_entity_poly.entity_id
_entity_poly.type
_entity_poly.pdbx_seq_one_letter_code
_entity_poly.pdbx_strand_id
1 'polypeptide(L)'
;MLWGFWAVKVASKQDKDAMPWNVAGGTYRCCEEEAGSQTGGLDTTVRACMERSSARLKAMTATAHLVTMDVQMDDRGSGSHEEKFRVYNDALVHAATCQESKCEAHNGRCHKRGFLMLWVDVMGMLSCEMCSKIWGLLCFHAKTCQTPPGHQCGVSQCDYLRDKIARKRENDRRELQEAKAKIQVKFEEWPVERRIAQVEADRQQVLQLIADIRAGKARQRQLFQAQQQQPMMSMS
;
A
#
# COMPACT_ATOMS: atom_id res chain seq x y z
N MET A 1 -18.72 14.27 9.71
CA MET A 1 -17.31 14.60 9.42
C MET A 1 -16.96 13.98 8.08
N LEU A 2 -16.74 14.83 7.09
CA LEU A 2 -16.76 14.53 5.65
C LEU A 2 -15.47 13.84 5.21
N TRP A 3 -15.58 12.61 4.71
CA TRP A 3 -14.59 11.99 3.83
C TRP A 3 -15.23 11.87 2.46
N GLY A 4 -14.95 12.82 1.59
CA GLY A 4 -15.51 12.87 0.24
C GLY A 4 -14.54 13.59 -0.69
N PHE A 5 -14.37 12.99 -1.86
CA PHE A 5 -13.55 13.43 -2.99
C PHE A 5 -12.04 13.21 -2.81
N TRP A 6 -11.46 12.46 -3.73
CA TRP A 6 -10.34 12.86 -4.57
C TRP A 6 -10.05 11.75 -5.59
N ALA A 7 -10.36 12.04 -6.86
CA ALA A 7 -9.86 11.31 -8.00
C ALA A 7 -9.35 12.37 -8.98
N VAL A 8 -8.08 12.73 -8.87
CA VAL A 8 -7.37 13.51 -9.89
C VAL A 8 -6.53 12.52 -10.67
N LYS A 9 -6.95 12.26 -11.91
CA LYS A 9 -6.23 11.45 -12.88
C LYS A 9 -5.06 12.29 -13.41
N VAL A 10 -3.85 11.96 -12.99
CA VAL A 10 -2.63 12.49 -13.62
C VAL A 10 -2.24 11.52 -14.73
N ALA A 11 -2.30 11.99 -15.97
CA ALA A 11 -1.85 11.26 -17.16
C ALA A 11 -0.53 11.82 -17.67
N SER A 12 0.54 11.00 -17.60
CA SER A 12 1.76 11.03 -18.43
C SER A 12 2.77 10.09 -17.78
N LYS A 13 3.55 9.25 -18.46
CA LYS A 13 3.74 8.94 -19.87
C LYS A 13 4.44 7.56 -19.87
N GLN A 14 4.17 6.77 -20.90
CA GLN A 14 4.66 5.40 -21.08
C GLN A 14 6.19 5.29 -20.92
N ASP A 15 6.63 4.28 -20.19
CA ASP A 15 7.73 3.42 -20.64
C ASP A 15 7.24 1.97 -20.60
N LYS A 16 7.28 1.36 -21.79
CA LYS A 16 7.01 -0.05 -22.04
C LYS A 16 8.28 -0.80 -21.66
N ASP A 17 8.14 -1.85 -20.85
CA ASP A 17 8.75 -3.14 -21.13
C ASP A 17 8.01 -4.23 -20.37
N ALA A 18 7.56 -5.22 -21.14
CA ALA A 18 6.83 -6.38 -20.69
C ALA A 18 7.77 -7.37 -19.97
N MET A 19 7.31 -8.02 -18.92
CA MET A 19 7.77 -9.36 -18.58
C MET A 19 6.62 -10.22 -18.03
N PRO A 20 6.41 -11.44 -18.57
CA PRO A 20 5.45 -12.38 -18.02
C PRO A 20 6.16 -13.24 -16.96
N TRP A 21 5.51 -13.47 -15.82
CA TRP A 21 5.94 -14.53 -14.91
C TRP A 21 4.76 -15.44 -14.60
N ASN A 22 4.74 -16.54 -15.33
CA ASN A 22 4.06 -17.78 -14.99
C ASN A 22 5.04 -18.58 -14.14
N VAL A 23 4.70 -18.97 -12.91
CA VAL A 23 5.45 -20.02 -12.19
C VAL A 23 4.50 -20.85 -11.33
N ALA A 24 4.36 -22.11 -11.75
CA ALA A 24 3.78 -23.22 -11.00
C ALA A 24 4.67 -23.61 -9.82
N GLY A 25 4.08 -24.30 -8.84
CA GLY A 25 4.66 -24.60 -7.52
C GLY A 25 6.08 -25.17 -7.50
N GLY A 26 6.82 -24.75 -6.47
CA GLY A 26 8.11 -25.30 -6.09
C GLY A 26 8.39 -25.02 -4.61
N THR A 27 8.72 -26.08 -3.88
CA THR A 27 9.10 -26.14 -2.48
C THR A 27 10.38 -25.33 -2.21
N TYR A 28 10.37 -24.46 -1.19
CA TYR A 28 11.51 -23.62 -0.84
C TYR A 28 12.55 -24.37 -0.01
N ARG A 29 13.71 -24.61 -0.61
CA ARG A 29 14.99 -24.82 0.09
C ARG A 29 16.00 -23.91 -0.64
N CYS A 30 16.39 -22.77 -0.05
CA CYS A 30 17.35 -21.86 -0.68
C CYS A 30 18.28 -21.17 0.34
N CYS A 31 19.57 -21.23 -0.01
CA CYS A 31 20.71 -20.44 0.49
C CYS A 31 21.52 -21.03 1.65
N GLU A 32 22.06 -22.24 1.43
CA GLU A 32 23.48 -22.49 1.73
C GLU A 32 24.17 -22.79 0.39
N GLU A 33 25.45 -22.44 0.27
CA GLU A 33 26.31 -22.54 -0.92
C GLU A 33 26.22 -21.39 -1.94
N GLU A 34 27.06 -20.37 -1.75
CA GLU A 34 28.21 -20.10 -2.64
C GLU A 34 29.06 -18.97 -2.04
N ALA A 35 30.02 -19.36 -1.18
CA ALA A 35 31.12 -18.49 -0.75
C ALA A 35 32.32 -18.70 -1.68
N GLY A 36 32.26 -18.09 -2.87
CA GLY A 36 33.38 -17.99 -3.80
C GLY A 36 34.19 -16.73 -3.53
N SER A 37 35.38 -16.91 -2.96
CA SER A 37 36.36 -15.88 -2.59
C SER A 37 36.78 -14.97 -3.76
N GLN A 38 36.44 -13.69 -3.68
CA GLN A 38 37.19 -12.61 -4.35
C GLN A 38 37.33 -11.43 -3.39
N THR A 39 38.53 -11.31 -2.82
CA THR A 39 38.98 -10.19 -1.98
C THR A 39 39.27 -8.99 -2.87
N GLY A 40 38.28 -8.12 -3.08
CA GLY A 40 38.48 -6.86 -3.81
C GLY A 40 37.25 -5.97 -3.80
N GLY A 41 37.18 -5.02 -2.85
CA GLY A 41 36.23 -3.91 -2.87
C GLY A 41 34.97 -4.10 -2.03
N LEU A 42 35.12 -4.11 -0.70
CA LEU A 42 33.98 -4.03 0.23
C LEU A 42 33.12 -2.76 -0.01
N ASP A 43 33.72 -1.64 -0.42
CA ASP A 43 33.01 -0.37 -0.61
C ASP A 43 32.09 -0.31 -1.85
N THR A 44 32.46 -0.95 -2.96
CA THR A 44 31.63 -0.96 -4.18
C THR A 44 30.43 -1.88 -4.04
N THR A 45 30.58 -3.00 -3.32
CA THR A 45 29.50 -3.97 -3.09
C THR A 45 28.44 -3.41 -2.14
N VAL A 46 28.84 -2.73 -1.07
CA VAL A 46 27.91 -2.08 -0.13
C VAL A 46 27.15 -0.94 -0.80
N ARG A 47 27.83 -0.11 -1.62
CA ARG A 47 27.19 0.96 -2.38
C ARG A 47 26.16 0.43 -3.38
N ALA A 48 26.50 -0.62 -4.14
CA ALA A 48 25.56 -1.24 -5.08
C ALA A 48 24.37 -1.93 -4.39
N CYS A 49 24.53 -2.38 -3.15
CA CYS A 49 23.44 -2.94 -2.34
C CYS A 49 22.51 -1.81 -1.82
N MET A 50 23.08 -0.71 -1.34
CA MET A 50 22.31 0.47 -0.90
C MET A 50 21.56 1.15 -2.05
N GLU A 51 22.16 1.27 -3.24
CA GLU A 51 21.50 1.85 -4.42
C GLU A 51 20.35 0.96 -4.91
N ARG A 52 20.53 -0.36 -4.94
CA ARG A 52 19.44 -1.31 -5.26
C ARG A 52 18.32 -1.26 -4.22
N SER A 53 18.65 -1.09 -2.95
CA SER A 53 17.68 -0.94 -1.86
C SER A 53 16.93 0.40 -1.97
N SER A 54 17.60 1.48 -2.36
CA SER A 54 16.99 2.79 -2.59
C SER A 54 16.08 2.79 -3.83
N ALA A 55 16.51 2.18 -4.94
CA ALA A 55 15.70 2.05 -6.15
C ALA A 55 14.45 1.18 -5.89
N ARG A 56 14.60 0.07 -5.15
CA ARG A 56 13.46 -0.75 -4.71
C ARG A 56 12.55 0.02 -3.76
N LEU A 57 13.08 0.83 -2.83
CA LEU A 57 12.29 1.67 -1.94
C LEU A 57 11.54 2.78 -2.70
N LYS A 58 12.14 3.38 -3.74
CA LYS A 58 11.47 4.35 -4.63
C LYS A 58 10.36 3.70 -5.45
N ALA A 59 10.63 2.54 -6.06
CA ALA A 59 9.63 1.74 -6.74
C ALA A 59 8.48 1.37 -5.78
N MET A 60 8.78 0.90 -4.57
CA MET A 60 7.79 0.62 -3.53
C MET A 60 7.04 1.86 -3.04
N THR A 61 7.62 3.05 -3.08
CA THR A 61 6.91 4.29 -2.68
C THR A 61 5.93 4.72 -3.78
N ALA A 62 6.29 4.52 -5.05
CA ALA A 62 5.40 4.67 -6.20
C ALA A 62 4.30 3.59 -6.20
N THR A 63 4.64 2.34 -5.87
CA THR A 63 3.66 1.25 -5.71
C THR A 63 2.83 1.43 -4.44
N ALA A 64 3.35 2.02 -3.35
CA ALA A 64 2.60 2.30 -2.14
C ALA A 64 1.54 3.40 -2.33
N HIS A 65 1.69 4.28 -3.33
CA HIS A 65 0.60 5.17 -3.78
C HIS A 65 -0.55 4.40 -4.43
N LEU A 66 -0.27 3.25 -5.06
CA LEU A 66 -1.26 2.35 -5.65
C LEU A 66 -1.79 1.32 -4.62
N VAL A 67 -0.94 0.84 -3.71
CA VAL A 67 -1.26 -0.19 -2.70
C VAL A 67 -2.08 0.38 -1.53
N THR A 68 -2.15 1.71 -1.36
CA THR A 68 -3.15 2.30 -0.46
C THR A 68 -4.59 2.14 -0.94
N MET A 69 -4.85 1.62 -2.15
CA MET A 69 -6.21 1.49 -2.69
C MET A 69 -6.74 0.05 -2.85
N ASP A 70 -5.91 -1.00 -2.85
CA ASP A 70 -6.43 -2.38 -3.08
C ASP A 70 -5.60 -3.47 -2.38
N VAL A 71 -5.67 -3.51 -1.06
CA VAL A 71 -5.41 -4.77 -0.31
C VAL A 71 -6.78 -5.30 0.10
N GLN A 72 -7.51 -5.84 -0.88
CA GLN A 72 -8.80 -6.49 -0.68
C GLN A 72 -8.55 -7.89 -0.09
N MET A 73 -8.28 -7.95 1.21
CA MET A 73 -8.19 -9.20 1.97
C MET A 73 -9.62 -9.71 2.23
N ASP A 74 -9.86 -10.99 1.93
CA ASP A 74 -11.16 -11.66 1.93
C ASP A 74 -12.11 -11.25 3.08
N ASP A 75 -13.21 -10.63 2.69
CA ASP A 75 -14.27 -10.09 3.55
C ASP A 75 -15.27 -11.18 3.97
N ARG A 76 -14.79 -12.28 4.57
CA ARG A 76 -15.64 -13.39 5.05
C ARG A 76 -16.05 -13.27 6.53
N GLY A 77 -16.05 -12.06 7.10
CA GLY A 77 -16.46 -11.84 8.49
C GLY A 77 -16.39 -10.36 8.87
N SER A 78 -17.57 -9.75 8.96
CA SER A 78 -17.91 -8.32 9.09
C SER A 78 -17.47 -7.68 10.42
N GLY A 79 -16.17 -7.64 10.68
CA GLY A 79 -15.58 -6.49 11.37
C GLY A 79 -15.07 -5.54 10.29
N SER A 80 -15.26 -4.23 10.43
CA SER A 80 -14.59 -3.28 9.54
C SER A 80 -13.09 -3.62 9.55
N HIS A 81 -12.45 -3.66 8.38
CA HIS A 81 -11.03 -4.00 8.26
C HIS A 81 -10.17 -3.22 9.27
N GLU A 82 -10.54 -1.97 9.54
CA GLU A 82 -9.94 -1.11 10.57
C GLU A 82 -10.00 -1.70 12.00
N GLU A 83 -11.09 -2.34 12.40
CA GLU A 83 -11.24 -2.95 13.73
C GLU A 83 -10.24 -4.10 13.93
N LYS A 84 -10.01 -4.91 12.88
CA LYS A 84 -8.97 -5.95 12.92
C LYS A 84 -7.60 -5.32 13.16
N PHE A 85 -7.27 -4.23 12.46
CA PHE A 85 -6.03 -3.49 12.67
C PHE A 85 -5.91 -2.91 14.07
N ARG A 86 -7.00 -2.42 14.68
CA ARG A 86 -7.00 -1.95 16.07
C ARG A 86 -6.62 -3.06 17.04
N VAL A 87 -7.27 -4.22 16.96
CA VAL A 87 -6.95 -5.38 17.82
C VAL A 87 -5.50 -5.84 17.65
N TYR A 88 -5.00 -5.88 16.41
CA TYR A 88 -3.60 -6.22 16.15
C TYR A 88 -2.63 -5.13 16.63
N ASN A 89 -3.01 -3.87 16.52
CA ASN A 89 -2.22 -2.74 16.99
C ASN A 89 -2.07 -2.75 18.51
N ASP A 90 -3.13 -3.07 19.25
CA ASP A 90 -3.05 -3.15 20.72
C ASP A 90 -2.11 -4.28 21.16
N ALA A 91 -2.21 -5.44 20.51
CA ALA A 91 -1.25 -6.53 20.72
C ALA A 91 0.19 -6.13 20.35
N LEU A 92 0.36 -5.32 19.29
CA LEU A 92 1.65 -4.77 18.86
C LEU A 92 2.17 -3.68 19.81
N VAL A 93 1.33 -2.97 20.55
CA VAL A 93 1.81 -2.04 21.57
C VAL A 93 2.20 -2.82 22.82
N HIS A 94 1.32 -3.71 23.28
CA HIS A 94 1.57 -4.53 24.47
C HIS A 94 2.88 -5.31 24.36
N ALA A 95 3.04 -6.06 23.28
CA ALA A 95 4.21 -6.94 23.17
C ALA A 95 5.54 -6.18 22.88
N ALA A 96 5.51 -4.85 22.75
CA ALA A 96 6.70 -4.02 22.60
C ALA A 96 7.31 -3.70 23.97
N THR A 97 6.51 -3.82 25.01
CA THR A 97 6.87 -3.54 26.40
C THR A 97 6.82 -4.80 27.28
N CYS A 98 6.18 -5.87 26.79
CA CYS A 98 6.10 -7.15 27.47
C CYS A 98 7.46 -7.87 27.49
N GLN A 99 7.91 -8.25 28.68
CA GLN A 99 9.13 -9.04 28.90
C GLN A 99 8.82 -10.50 29.26
N GLU A 100 7.55 -10.85 29.43
CA GLU A 100 7.14 -12.19 29.85
C GLU A 100 7.26 -13.19 28.70
N SER A 101 8.00 -14.27 28.95
CA SER A 101 8.16 -15.38 28.00
C SER A 101 6.89 -16.20 27.77
N LYS A 102 5.87 -16.06 28.63
CA LYS A 102 4.59 -16.77 28.53
C LYS A 102 3.39 -15.83 28.78
N CYS A 103 3.37 -14.69 28.11
CA CYS A 103 2.25 -13.75 28.22
C CYS A 103 0.99 -14.27 27.48
N GLU A 104 -0.12 -14.39 28.21
CA GLU A 104 -1.44 -14.79 27.67
C GLU A 104 -2.28 -13.61 27.14
N ALA A 105 -1.80 -12.37 27.29
CA ALA A 105 -2.53 -11.19 26.84
C ALA A 105 -2.86 -11.22 25.34
N HIS A 106 -3.97 -10.57 24.99
CA HIS A 106 -4.51 -10.53 23.62
C HIS A 106 -4.72 -11.92 23.00
N ASN A 107 -5.20 -12.90 23.79
CA ASN A 107 -5.43 -14.28 23.36
C ASN A 107 -4.13 -14.98 22.89
N GLY A 108 -3.04 -14.80 23.63
CA GLY A 108 -1.73 -15.39 23.31
C GLY A 108 -1.04 -14.79 22.08
N ARG A 109 -1.53 -13.66 21.56
CA ARG A 109 -0.93 -12.99 20.38
C ARG A 109 0.38 -12.27 20.73
N CYS A 110 0.62 -11.98 22.01
CA CYS A 110 1.87 -11.38 22.48
C CYS A 110 3.11 -12.22 22.12
N HIS A 111 3.02 -13.54 22.24
CA HIS A 111 4.18 -14.44 22.13
C HIS A 111 4.65 -14.68 20.68
N LYS A 112 3.81 -14.44 19.66
CA LYS A 112 4.17 -14.64 18.24
C LYS A 112 5.18 -13.61 17.69
N ARG A 113 5.90 -12.90 18.57
CA ARG A 113 6.55 -11.62 18.27
C ARG A 113 8.08 -11.65 18.20
N GLY A 114 8.75 -12.72 18.63
CA GLY A 114 10.17 -12.90 18.32
C GLY A 114 10.48 -12.72 16.82
N PHE A 115 9.51 -13.04 15.96
CA PHE A 115 9.58 -12.85 14.51
C PHE A 115 9.59 -11.38 14.05
N LEU A 116 8.92 -10.47 14.75
CA LEU A 116 8.80 -9.06 14.34
C LEU A 116 10.06 -8.22 14.62
N MET A 117 10.86 -8.60 15.62
CA MET A 117 12.14 -7.92 15.88
C MET A 117 13.24 -8.38 14.92
N LEU A 118 13.24 -9.65 14.51
CA LEU A 118 14.18 -10.20 13.52
C LEU A 118 13.98 -9.63 12.10
N TRP A 119 12.81 -9.03 11.87
CA TRP A 119 12.37 -8.52 10.58
C TRP A 119 13.18 -7.33 10.05
N VAL A 120 13.93 -6.63 10.92
CA VAL A 120 14.72 -5.44 10.54
C VAL A 120 15.95 -5.83 9.70
N ASP A 121 16.48 -7.04 9.85
CA ASP A 121 17.70 -7.47 9.15
C ASP A 121 17.43 -8.15 7.81
N VAL A 122 16.18 -8.56 7.53
CA VAL A 122 15.80 -9.28 6.30
C VAL A 122 15.08 -8.37 5.30
N MET A 123 15.64 -7.17 5.05
CA MET A 123 15.12 -6.23 4.04
C MET A 123 15.27 -6.73 2.58
N GLY A 124 15.79 -7.94 2.35
CA GLY A 124 16.03 -8.52 1.04
C GLY A 124 14.82 -9.17 0.35
N MET A 125 13.79 -9.60 1.10
CA MET A 125 12.70 -10.47 0.58
C MET A 125 11.28 -9.94 0.87
N LEU A 126 11.04 -8.66 0.59
CA LEU A 126 9.74 -7.97 0.76
C LEU A 126 8.60 -8.47 -0.17
N SER A 127 8.75 -9.60 -0.85
CA SER A 127 7.72 -10.17 -1.74
C SER A 127 6.74 -11.11 -1.06
N CYS A 128 6.91 -11.42 0.24
CA CYS A 128 6.03 -12.37 0.91
C CYS A 128 4.67 -11.77 1.30
N GLU A 129 3.58 -12.54 1.27
CA GLU A 129 2.25 -12.04 1.67
C GLU A 129 2.19 -11.64 3.15
N MET A 130 2.95 -12.32 4.02
CA MET A 130 3.06 -11.96 5.43
C MET A 130 3.74 -10.59 5.61
N CYS A 131 4.64 -10.27 4.68
CA CYS A 131 5.46 -9.07 4.69
C CYS A 131 4.60 -7.82 4.53
N SER A 132 3.68 -7.86 3.57
CA SER A 132 2.74 -6.76 3.32
C SER A 132 1.78 -6.55 4.49
N LYS A 133 1.34 -7.63 5.15
CA LYS A 133 0.45 -7.56 6.33
C LYS A 133 1.13 -6.90 7.53
N ILE A 134 2.36 -7.31 7.86
CA ILE A 134 3.17 -6.70 8.93
C ILE A 134 3.44 -5.23 8.63
N TRP A 135 3.85 -4.93 7.40
CA TRP A 135 4.12 -3.55 6.99
C TRP A 135 2.86 -2.67 7.08
N GLY A 136 1.71 -3.19 6.64
CA GLY A 136 0.42 -2.51 6.77
C GLY A 136 0.09 -2.19 8.23
N LEU A 137 0.35 -3.13 9.14
CA LEU A 137 0.11 -2.96 10.58
C LEU A 137 1.05 -1.92 11.19
N LEU A 138 2.34 -1.94 10.84
CA LEU A 138 3.31 -0.92 11.28
C LEU A 138 2.94 0.47 10.77
N CYS A 139 2.51 0.59 9.50
CA CYS A 139 2.02 1.85 8.95
C CYS A 139 0.73 2.33 9.64
N PHE A 140 -0.17 1.41 9.99
CA PHE A 140 -1.38 1.73 10.75
C PHE A 140 -1.02 2.26 12.14
N HIS A 141 -0.14 1.56 12.86
CA HIS A 141 0.38 1.99 14.16
C HIS A 141 1.01 3.39 14.07
N ALA A 142 1.91 3.63 13.11
CA ALA A 142 2.56 4.94 12.95
C ALA A 142 1.56 6.08 12.68
N LYS A 143 0.41 5.81 12.04
CA LYS A 143 -0.64 6.81 11.81
C LYS A 143 -1.45 7.14 13.06
N THR A 144 -1.65 6.17 13.95
CA THR A 144 -2.50 6.29 15.15
C THR A 144 -1.68 6.46 16.44
N CYS A 145 -0.36 6.35 16.36
CA CYS A 145 0.56 6.51 17.48
C CYS A 145 0.45 7.91 18.07
N GLN A 146 0.17 7.96 19.38
CA GLN A 146 0.01 9.20 20.14
C GLN A 146 1.29 9.61 20.89
N THR A 147 2.40 8.88 20.70
CA THR A 147 3.69 9.24 21.30
C THR A 147 4.06 10.67 20.91
N PRO A 148 4.33 11.58 21.86
CA PRO A 148 4.65 12.97 21.54
C PRO A 148 5.89 13.08 20.64
N PRO A 149 5.99 14.13 19.81
CA PRO A 149 7.23 14.43 19.09
C PRO A 149 8.42 14.51 20.07
N GLY A 150 9.57 13.97 19.66
CA GLY A 150 10.77 13.92 20.50
C GLY A 150 10.82 12.74 21.49
N HIS A 151 9.75 11.95 21.61
CA HIS A 151 9.76 10.70 22.37
C HIS A 151 9.80 9.49 21.43
N GLN A 152 10.57 8.48 21.80
CA GLN A 152 10.68 7.24 21.03
C GLN A 152 9.49 6.33 21.33
N CYS A 153 8.91 5.76 20.28
CA CYS A 153 7.87 4.75 20.44
C CYS A 153 8.51 3.38 20.72
N GLY A 154 7.95 2.60 21.64
CA GLY A 154 8.42 1.24 21.91
C GLY A 154 8.25 0.27 20.73
N VAL A 155 7.39 0.61 19.76
CA VAL A 155 7.19 -0.20 18.56
C VAL A 155 8.30 0.08 17.55
N SER A 156 9.05 -0.97 17.18
CA SER A 156 10.11 -0.93 16.18
C SER A 156 9.65 -0.24 14.88
N GLN A 157 10.49 0.63 14.32
CA GLN A 157 10.26 1.39 13.08
C GLN A 157 9.10 2.40 13.12
N CYS A 158 8.37 2.55 14.24
CA CYS A 158 7.29 3.51 14.33
C CYS A 158 7.78 4.94 14.07
N ASP A 159 8.87 5.37 14.71
CA ASP A 159 9.39 6.74 14.57
C ASP A 159 9.84 7.03 13.13
N TYR A 160 10.56 6.08 12.51
CA TYR A 160 10.93 6.18 11.09
C TYR A 160 9.70 6.30 10.17
N LEU A 161 8.67 5.50 10.41
CA LEU A 161 7.43 5.54 9.63
C LEU A 161 6.65 6.82 9.86
N ARG A 162 6.58 7.33 11.09
CA ARG A 162 5.95 8.61 11.42
C ARG A 162 6.60 9.74 10.64
N ASP A 163 7.93 9.81 10.65
CA ASP A 163 8.69 10.81 9.88
C ASP A 163 8.48 10.66 8.38
N LYS A 164 8.49 9.43 7.87
CA LYS A 164 8.26 9.16 6.45
C LYS A 164 6.85 9.56 6.02
N ILE A 165 5.84 9.30 6.84
CA ILE A 165 4.45 9.70 6.61
C ILE A 165 4.33 11.23 6.66
N ALA A 166 4.97 11.88 7.63
CA ALA A 166 4.95 13.35 7.75
C ALA A 166 5.60 14.02 6.52
N ARG A 167 6.79 13.55 6.10
CA ARG A 167 7.47 14.04 4.89
C ARG A 167 6.63 13.83 3.63
N LYS A 168 5.98 12.66 3.51
CA LYS A 168 5.10 12.37 2.39
C LYS A 168 3.91 13.33 2.36
N ARG A 169 3.21 13.53 3.49
CA ARG A 169 2.10 14.48 3.58
C ARG A 169 2.50 15.91 3.21
N GLU A 170 3.69 16.32 3.60
CA GLU A 170 4.22 17.64 3.24
C GLU A 170 4.49 17.75 1.74
N ASN A 171 5.11 16.72 1.16
CA ASN A 171 5.34 16.67 -0.28
C ASN A 171 4.03 16.69 -1.08
N ASP A 172 3.06 15.86 -0.69
CA ASP A 172 1.74 15.80 -1.33
C ASP A 172 1.03 17.16 -1.28
N ARG A 173 1.15 17.88 -0.16
CA ARG A 173 0.61 19.24 0.01
C ARG A 173 1.27 20.25 -0.93
N ARG A 174 2.61 20.20 -1.05
CA ARG A 174 3.37 21.06 -1.96
C ARG A 174 3.01 20.78 -3.42
N GLU A 175 3.01 19.52 -3.83
CA GLU A 175 2.66 19.11 -5.19
C GLU A 175 1.25 19.56 -5.56
N LEU A 176 0.29 19.46 -4.63
CA LEU A 176 -1.06 19.97 -4.83
C LEU A 176 -1.08 21.50 -5.02
N GLN A 177 -0.33 22.25 -4.22
CA GLN A 177 -0.27 23.71 -4.36
C GLN A 177 0.36 24.11 -5.69
N GLU A 178 1.42 23.45 -6.13
CA GLU A 178 2.04 23.67 -7.43
C GLU A 178 1.08 23.34 -8.58
N ALA A 179 0.34 22.23 -8.49
CA ALA A 179 -0.66 21.87 -9.48
C ALA A 179 -1.77 22.91 -9.57
N LYS A 180 -2.25 23.41 -8.43
CA LYS A 180 -3.24 24.50 -8.38
C LYS A 180 -2.73 25.78 -9.02
N ALA A 181 -1.49 26.20 -8.69
CA ALA A 181 -0.88 27.38 -9.27
C ALA A 181 -0.70 27.26 -10.79
N LYS A 182 -0.22 26.10 -11.27
CA LYS A 182 -0.07 25.81 -12.70
C LYS A 182 -1.40 25.85 -13.44
N ILE A 183 -2.47 25.36 -12.83
CA ILE A 183 -3.82 25.42 -13.40
C ILE A 183 -4.29 26.88 -13.45
N GLN A 184 -4.17 27.63 -12.36
CA GLN A 184 -4.61 29.01 -12.29
C GLN A 184 -3.96 29.89 -13.38
N VAL A 185 -2.65 29.79 -13.56
CA VAL A 185 -1.92 30.53 -14.61
C VAL A 185 -2.46 30.20 -16.01
N LYS A 186 -2.71 28.92 -16.31
CA LYS A 186 -3.29 28.51 -17.60
C LYS A 186 -4.70 29.06 -17.79
N PHE A 187 -5.49 29.11 -16.72
CA PHE A 187 -6.85 29.66 -16.79
C PHE A 187 -6.82 31.15 -17.15
N GLU A 188 -5.90 31.94 -16.59
CA GLU A 188 -5.76 33.36 -16.93
C GLU A 188 -5.31 33.58 -18.38
N GLU A 189 -4.41 32.74 -18.89
CA GLU A 189 -3.88 32.83 -20.26
C GLU A 189 -4.91 32.42 -21.34
N TRP A 190 -5.87 31.56 -21.01
CA TRP A 190 -6.80 31.02 -22.02
C TRP A 190 -7.95 31.99 -22.32
N PRO A 191 -8.28 32.23 -23.60
CA PRO A 191 -9.47 33.02 -23.95
C PRO A 191 -10.74 32.33 -23.43
N VAL A 192 -11.77 33.14 -23.14
CA VAL A 192 -13.02 32.71 -22.48
C VAL A 192 -13.67 31.55 -23.23
N GLU A 193 -13.69 31.62 -24.56
CA GLU A 193 -14.31 30.65 -25.46
C GLU A 193 -13.64 29.29 -25.34
N ARG A 194 -12.31 29.28 -25.24
CA ARG A 194 -11.53 28.05 -25.07
C ARG A 194 -11.79 27.41 -23.70
N ARG A 195 -11.97 28.22 -22.65
CA ARG A 195 -12.35 27.71 -21.32
C ARG A 195 -13.73 27.07 -21.32
N ILE A 196 -14.72 27.71 -21.98
CA ILE A 196 -16.07 27.15 -22.11
C ILE A 196 -16.03 25.82 -22.87
N ALA A 197 -15.34 25.78 -24.02
CA ALA A 197 -15.22 24.56 -24.83
C ALA A 197 -14.59 23.40 -24.03
N GLN A 198 -13.57 23.67 -23.22
CA GLN A 198 -12.95 22.66 -22.38
C GLN A 198 -13.91 22.16 -21.28
N VAL A 199 -14.62 23.07 -20.61
CA VAL A 199 -15.61 22.69 -19.58
C VAL A 199 -16.74 21.85 -20.17
N GLU A 200 -17.19 22.16 -21.39
CA GLU A 200 -18.21 21.37 -22.09
C GLU A 200 -17.70 19.97 -22.47
N ALA A 201 -16.45 19.88 -22.96
CA ALA A 201 -15.82 18.60 -23.26
C ALA A 201 -15.64 17.74 -22.00
N ASP A 202 -15.15 18.33 -20.90
CA ASP A 202 -14.99 17.64 -19.61
C ASP A 202 -16.34 17.18 -19.07
N ARG A 203 -17.39 17.99 -19.20
CA ARG A 203 -18.77 17.62 -18.84
C ARG A 203 -19.24 16.39 -19.62
N GLN A 204 -19.02 16.37 -20.94
CA GLN A 204 -19.39 15.21 -21.77
C GLN A 204 -18.62 13.95 -21.35
N GLN A 205 -17.33 14.09 -21.07
CA GLN A 205 -16.49 12.98 -20.62
C GLN A 205 -16.96 12.40 -19.27
N VAL A 206 -17.32 13.25 -18.31
CA VAL A 206 -17.84 12.82 -17.01
C VAL A 206 -19.18 12.12 -17.17
N LEU A 207 -20.07 12.63 -18.02
CA LEU A 207 -21.36 11.97 -18.29
C LEU A 207 -21.17 10.59 -18.92
N GLN A 208 -20.22 10.45 -19.85
CA GLN A 208 -19.88 9.15 -20.46
C GLN A 208 -19.35 8.17 -19.39
N LEU A 209 -18.45 8.62 -18.52
CA LEU A 209 -17.93 7.79 -17.43
C LEU A 209 -19.05 7.32 -16.49
N ILE A 210 -20.01 8.19 -16.16
CA ILE A 210 -21.16 7.82 -15.33
C ILE A 210 -22.03 6.76 -16.03
N ALA A 211 -22.26 6.91 -17.34
CA ALA A 211 -22.99 5.93 -18.14
C ALA A 211 -22.28 4.56 -18.12
N ASP A 212 -20.96 4.54 -18.31
CA ASP A 212 -20.16 3.33 -18.32
C ASP A 212 -20.18 2.60 -16.96
N ILE A 213 -20.07 3.34 -15.85
CA ILE A 213 -20.17 2.79 -14.50
C ILE A 213 -21.55 2.16 -14.27
N ARG A 214 -22.62 2.83 -14.71
CA ARG A 214 -23.98 2.29 -14.58
C ARG A 214 -24.16 1.03 -15.42
N ALA A 215 -23.67 1.03 -16.65
CA ALA A 215 -23.71 -0.14 -17.52
C ALA A 215 -22.90 -1.30 -16.94
N GLY A 216 -21.71 -1.04 -16.39
CA GLY A 216 -20.89 -2.02 -15.70
C GLY A 216 -21.59 -2.65 -14.50
N LYS A 217 -22.21 -1.82 -13.63
CA LYS A 217 -23.00 -2.31 -12.48
C LYS A 217 -24.21 -3.14 -12.91
N ALA A 218 -24.90 -2.76 -14.00
CA ALA A 218 -26.01 -3.53 -14.53
C ALA A 218 -25.57 -4.92 -15.01
N ARG A 219 -24.46 -5.00 -15.77
CA ARG A 219 -23.87 -6.28 -16.19
C ARG A 219 -23.46 -7.16 -15.02
N GLN A 220 -22.84 -6.59 -13.99
CA GLN A 220 -22.44 -7.33 -12.79
C GLN A 220 -23.67 -7.94 -12.07
N ARG A 221 -24.78 -7.20 -11.97
CA ARG A 221 -26.03 -7.71 -11.38
C ARG A 221 -26.64 -8.85 -12.20
N GLN A 222 -26.64 -8.73 -13.54
CA GLN A 222 -27.14 -9.78 -14.43
C GLN A 222 -26.34 -11.08 -14.29
N LEU A 223 -25.00 -10.98 -14.24
CA LEU A 223 -24.14 -12.15 -14.02
C LEU A 223 -24.44 -12.82 -12.66
N PHE A 224 -24.63 -12.02 -11.61
CA PHE A 224 -24.96 -12.55 -10.28
C PHE A 224 -26.34 -13.23 -10.25
N GLN A 225 -27.34 -12.68 -10.95
CA GLN A 225 -28.66 -13.30 -11.08
C GLN A 225 -28.61 -14.60 -11.90
N ALA A 226 -27.87 -14.62 -13.02
CA ALA A 226 -27.68 -15.82 -13.83
C ALA A 226 -26.98 -16.94 -13.06
N GLN A 227 -26.03 -16.59 -12.18
CA GLN A 227 -25.33 -17.56 -11.32
C GLN A 227 -26.25 -18.14 -10.23
N GLN A 228 -27.16 -17.34 -9.65
CA GLN A 228 -28.15 -17.85 -8.68
C GLN A 228 -29.22 -18.74 -9.32
N GLN A 229 -29.51 -18.58 -10.60
CA GLN A 229 -30.54 -19.35 -11.30
C GLN A 229 -30.04 -20.68 -11.87
N GLN A 230 -28.76 -21.04 -11.71
CA GLN A 230 -28.29 -22.40 -11.97
C GLN A 230 -28.92 -23.33 -10.91
N PRO A 231 -29.97 -24.09 -11.26
CA PRO A 231 -30.60 -24.99 -10.32
C PRO A 231 -29.61 -26.14 -10.08
N MET A 232 -29.57 -26.67 -8.85
CA MET A 232 -28.83 -27.89 -8.54
C MET A 232 -29.48 -29.09 -9.24
N MET A 233 -29.38 -29.14 -10.56
CA MET A 233 -29.72 -30.29 -11.38
C MET A 233 -28.51 -31.20 -11.39
N SER A 234 -28.41 -32.01 -10.34
CA SER A 234 -27.83 -33.36 -10.35
C SER A 234 -27.30 -33.66 -8.96
N MET A 235 -27.92 -34.64 -8.30
CA MET A 235 -27.26 -35.88 -7.92
C MET A 235 -28.37 -36.92 -7.68
N SER A 236 -28.49 -37.85 -8.61
CA SER A 236 -29.18 -39.14 -8.47
C SER A 236 -28.22 -40.22 -8.92
#